data_AF-A0A0F3MDK4-F1
#
_entry.id   AF-A0A0F3MDK4-F1
#
_cell.length_a   1.000
_cell.length_b   1.000
_cell.length_c   1.000
_cell.angle_alpha   90.00
_cell.angle_beta   90.00
_cell.angle_gamma   90.00
#
_symmetry.space_group_name_H-M   'P 1'
#
loop_
_entity.id
_entity.type
_entity.pdbx_description
1 polymer ?
#
loop_
_entity_poly.entity_id
_entity_poly.type
_entity_poly.pdbx_seq_one_letter_code
_entity_poly.pdbx_strand_id
1 'polypeptide(L)'
;MDKELDSLVISIDNFICNIQDGDIDSLESLLIKGLTTEIEVLNTIQKECKLELINTKQLIKYNVLDYIKQSEYCQKRYLLCTDIDQNKIIILNNYNPLKIKLIAQHFSTYLVKLISKKDFFALIDNSFKRLNVARSKYLLDLHNDKVNAKNINYVLLTGKIILTLSFLHQFSREGFLFIMHLLYFAHGVLKLLLFKVAMLRYQLHLSSLYYSVELFPFYTILVPLYHEVEKLRDIVKAIELLNYPKNRIEVKIIIEEDDVYTMLELTTMHLAHYFHVIKVPFSFPQTKPKALNYAMNYIVGEYVTVYDAEDSPEPDQLLKVIYHFQNLQPDYQCIQARINFYNKNENVLTKLMSIEYCLWFDFFLYGLTCLGLPVTLGGTSNHCRAKMLKSLGYWDAYNVTEDADLGLRIYIAGFKTAVIDSYTYGEAVIDCKGWLHQRSRWIKGFIQTSFVFMSYNKNIRNRLGLCANICICLFILFSPLMFLFIPLWLISGIIDNDCTLGTILWYNMLFALAYMHVMSWIALCRIKGHWSNLTLQDLLCFIIWPLYSMLHVIASYKAIFELCVKPFKWNKTKHGVSRININ
;
A
#
# COMPACT_ATOMS: atom_id res chain seq x y z
N MET A 1 42.66 4.13 -10.43
CA MET A 1 41.34 3.53 -10.68
C MET A 1 40.30 3.89 -9.63
N ASP A 2 40.11 3.21 -8.49
CA ASP A 2 38.96 3.49 -7.58
C ASP A 2 38.81 4.96 -7.14
N LYS A 3 39.91 5.65 -6.79
CA LYS A 3 39.86 7.08 -6.41
C LYS A 3 39.54 8.03 -7.58
N GLU A 4 39.98 7.70 -8.79
CA GLU A 4 39.65 8.49 -9.99
C GLU A 4 38.21 8.26 -10.44
N LEU A 5 37.74 7.01 -10.29
CA LEU A 5 36.35 6.64 -10.52
C LEU A 5 35.43 7.38 -9.55
N ASP A 6 35.74 7.33 -8.25
CA ASP A 6 34.98 8.02 -7.21
C ASP A 6 34.98 9.54 -7.42
N SER A 7 36.13 10.14 -7.78
CA SER A 7 36.21 11.57 -8.12
C SER A 7 35.39 11.94 -9.36
N LEU A 8 35.37 11.09 -10.38
CA LEU A 8 34.61 11.32 -11.61
C LEU A 8 33.11 11.19 -11.36
N VAL A 9 32.68 10.22 -10.55
CA VAL A 9 31.28 10.08 -10.14
C VAL A 9 30.83 11.30 -9.34
N ILE A 10 31.62 11.78 -8.38
CA ILE A 10 31.32 13.01 -7.64
C ILE A 10 31.22 14.21 -8.59
N SER A 11 32.08 14.29 -9.62
CA SER A 11 32.02 15.34 -10.63
C SER A 11 30.74 15.29 -11.47
N ILE A 12 30.30 14.09 -11.89
CA ILE A 12 29.05 13.92 -12.63
C ILE A 12 27.85 14.25 -11.75
N ASP A 13 27.82 13.76 -10.51
CA ASP A 13 26.72 14.03 -9.56
C ASP A 13 26.61 15.52 -9.27
N ASN A 14 27.73 16.21 -9.00
CA ASN A 14 27.74 17.66 -8.81
C ASN A 14 27.29 18.41 -10.07
N PHE A 15 27.73 18.00 -11.26
CA PHE A 15 27.31 18.59 -12.53
C PHE A 15 25.81 18.42 -12.75
N ILE A 16 25.26 17.22 -12.54
CA ILE A 16 23.84 16.93 -12.69
C ILE A 16 23.01 17.70 -11.66
N CYS A 17 23.45 17.78 -10.40
CA CYS A 17 22.77 18.54 -9.35
C CYS A 17 22.72 20.05 -9.63
N ASN A 18 23.70 20.58 -10.38
CA ASN A 18 23.76 22.00 -10.74
C ASN A 18 22.87 22.37 -11.95
N ILE A 19 22.36 21.39 -12.69
CA ILE A 19 21.38 21.65 -13.77
C ILE A 19 20.00 21.83 -13.12
N GLN A 20 19.53 23.07 -13.02
CA GLN A 20 18.20 23.38 -12.46
C GLN A 20 17.10 22.74 -13.33
N ASP A 21 16.18 22.00 -12.71
CA ASP A 21 15.10 21.29 -13.42
C ASP A 21 14.12 22.23 -14.17
N GLY A 22 14.09 23.53 -13.85
CA GLY A 22 13.22 24.53 -14.47
C GLY A 22 13.55 24.89 -15.93
N ASP A 23 14.82 24.83 -16.34
CA ASP A 23 15.21 25.10 -17.75
C ASP A 23 14.84 23.95 -18.70
N ILE A 24 14.49 22.79 -18.14
CA ILE A 24 14.34 21.51 -18.84
C ILE A 24 12.89 21.25 -19.27
N ASP A 25 11.91 21.70 -18.49
CA ASP A 25 10.48 21.38 -18.70
C ASP A 25 9.88 22.02 -19.97
N SER A 26 10.39 23.18 -20.42
CA SER A 26 9.89 23.85 -21.63
C SER A 26 10.30 23.12 -22.93
N LEU A 27 11.45 22.43 -22.93
CA LEU A 27 12.04 21.77 -24.10
C LEU A 27 11.74 20.25 -24.17
N GLU A 28 11.52 19.57 -23.05
CA GLU A 28 10.99 18.19 -23.05
C GLU A 28 9.63 18.09 -23.76
N SER A 29 8.81 19.16 -23.66
CA SER A 29 7.51 19.26 -24.32
C SER A 29 7.59 19.31 -25.86
N LEU A 30 8.76 19.60 -26.43
CA LEU A 30 9.01 19.70 -27.87
C LEU A 30 9.55 18.39 -28.48
N LEU A 31 10.20 17.53 -27.68
CA LEU A 31 10.79 16.26 -28.14
C LEU A 31 9.92 15.03 -27.87
N ILE A 32 8.93 15.12 -26.97
CA ILE A 32 8.04 14.00 -26.56
C ILE A 32 6.67 14.06 -27.28
N LYS A 33 6.48 14.96 -28.24
CA LYS A 33 5.24 15.02 -29.06
C LYS A 33 5.27 13.99 -30.18
N GLY A 34 5.10 12.71 -29.84
CA GLY A 34 4.75 11.68 -30.83
C GLY A 34 5.50 10.35 -30.73
N LEU A 35 6.42 10.18 -29.78
CA LEU A 35 7.10 8.90 -29.59
C LEU A 35 6.30 8.06 -28.57
N THR A 36 5.85 6.89 -29.02
CA THR A 36 4.98 5.98 -28.27
C THR A 36 5.77 4.98 -27.42
N THR A 37 7.03 4.68 -27.80
CA THR A 37 7.86 3.65 -27.15
C THR A 37 9.23 4.15 -26.70
N GLU A 38 9.81 3.52 -25.67
CA GLU A 38 11.17 3.79 -25.15
C GLU A 38 12.23 3.70 -26.27
N ILE A 39 12.07 2.75 -27.19
CA ILE A 39 12.98 2.53 -28.33
C ILE A 39 12.94 3.71 -29.30
N GLU A 40 11.77 4.29 -29.56
CA GLU A 40 11.61 5.46 -30.41
C GLU A 40 12.29 6.71 -29.81
N VAL A 41 12.19 6.89 -28.49
CA VAL A 41 12.92 7.93 -27.74
C VAL A 41 14.42 7.72 -27.86
N LEU A 42 14.91 6.51 -27.59
CA LEU A 42 16.32 6.17 -27.71
C LEU A 42 16.86 6.37 -29.12
N ASN A 43 16.13 5.96 -30.15
CA ASN A 43 16.52 6.14 -31.55
C ASN A 43 16.59 7.61 -31.95
N THR A 44 15.68 8.45 -31.43
CA THR A 44 15.71 9.90 -31.65
C THR A 44 16.93 10.51 -30.98
N ILE A 45 17.20 10.19 -29.71
CA ILE A 45 18.38 10.66 -28.98
C ILE A 45 19.67 10.20 -29.67
N GLN A 46 19.71 8.94 -30.12
CA GLN A 46 20.85 8.37 -30.84
C GLN A 46 21.18 9.21 -32.08
N LYS A 47 20.16 9.59 -32.86
CA LYS A 47 20.31 10.42 -34.05
C LYS A 47 20.74 11.85 -33.72
N GLU A 48 20.09 12.50 -32.76
CA GLU A 48 20.36 13.90 -32.42
C GLU A 48 21.70 14.12 -31.71
N CYS A 49 22.06 13.20 -30.81
CA CYS A 49 23.29 13.29 -30.02
C CYS A 49 24.46 12.52 -30.63
N LYS A 50 24.25 11.79 -31.73
CA LYS A 50 25.26 10.93 -32.40
C LYS A 50 25.93 9.93 -31.45
N LEU A 51 25.15 9.33 -30.55
CA LEU A 51 25.65 8.37 -29.56
C LEU A 51 25.43 6.93 -30.04
N GLU A 52 26.19 5.98 -29.48
CA GLU A 52 25.99 4.54 -29.76
C GLU A 52 25.00 3.95 -28.75
N LEU A 53 23.98 3.22 -29.24
CA LEU A 53 23.09 2.42 -28.39
C LEU A 53 23.71 1.04 -28.16
N ILE A 54 23.81 0.62 -26.90
CA ILE A 54 24.38 -0.67 -26.52
C ILE A 54 23.36 -1.61 -25.87
N ASN A 55 23.59 -2.91 -26.01
CA ASN A 55 22.75 -3.97 -25.44
C ASN A 55 23.44 -4.73 -24.28
N THR A 56 22.69 -5.63 -23.64
CA THR A 56 23.17 -6.44 -22.51
C THR A 56 24.42 -7.27 -22.82
N LYS A 57 24.58 -7.76 -24.05
CA LYS A 57 25.77 -8.55 -24.44
C LYS A 57 27.03 -7.68 -24.47
N GLN A 58 26.91 -6.45 -24.96
CA GLN A 58 28.01 -5.49 -24.97
C GLN A 58 28.40 -5.07 -23.55
N LEU A 59 27.44 -4.90 -22.63
CA LEU A 59 27.74 -4.64 -21.21
C LEU A 59 28.53 -5.75 -20.54
N ILE A 60 28.20 -7.01 -20.81
CA ILE A 60 28.92 -8.16 -20.26
C ILE A 60 30.35 -8.16 -20.79
N LYS A 61 30.54 -7.88 -22.09
CA LYS A 61 31.87 -7.73 -22.69
C LYS A 61 32.68 -6.61 -22.02
N TYR A 62 32.00 -5.56 -21.57
CA TYR A 62 32.59 -4.39 -20.93
C TYR A 62 32.89 -4.58 -19.44
N ASN A 63 32.67 -5.76 -18.85
CA ASN A 63 32.87 -6.03 -17.42
C ASN A 63 32.24 -4.96 -16.51
N VAL A 64 31.13 -4.37 -16.93
CA VAL A 64 30.48 -3.24 -16.23
C VAL A 64 30.14 -3.61 -14.78
N LEU A 65 29.83 -4.89 -14.53
CA LEU A 65 29.48 -5.40 -13.21
C LEU A 65 30.59 -5.27 -12.17
N ASP A 66 31.87 -5.33 -12.58
CA ASP A 66 33.01 -5.19 -11.67
C ASP A 66 33.07 -3.78 -11.06
N TYR A 67 32.49 -2.81 -11.75
CA TYR A 67 32.44 -1.40 -11.36
C TYR A 67 31.11 -1.00 -10.72
N ILE A 68 30.13 -1.90 -10.66
CA ILE A 68 28.83 -1.66 -10.03
C ILE A 68 28.88 -2.08 -8.57
N LYS A 69 29.08 -1.12 -7.67
CA LYS A 69 28.69 -1.31 -6.28
C LYS A 69 27.18 -1.42 -6.20
N GLN A 70 26.68 -2.53 -5.63
CA GLN A 70 25.24 -2.81 -5.58
C GLN A 70 24.43 -1.71 -4.89
N SER A 71 24.99 -1.03 -3.89
CA SER A 71 24.35 0.10 -3.20
C SER A 71 24.18 1.33 -4.09
N GLU A 72 25.00 1.47 -5.13
CA GLU A 72 25.09 2.67 -5.95
C GLU A 72 24.17 2.62 -7.18
N TYR A 73 23.90 1.46 -7.78
CA TYR A 73 23.04 1.40 -8.97
C TYR A 73 21.56 1.75 -8.68
N CYS A 74 21.04 1.42 -7.48
CA CYS A 74 19.67 1.79 -7.10
C CYS A 74 19.49 3.31 -6.98
N GLN A 75 20.58 4.07 -6.89
CA GLN A 75 20.57 5.52 -6.69
C GLN A 75 21.06 6.29 -7.92
N LYS A 76 22.01 5.71 -8.69
CA LYS A 76 22.68 6.39 -9.80
C LYS A 76 21.97 6.09 -11.13
N ARG A 77 21.50 7.14 -11.80
CA ARG A 77 20.83 7.12 -13.13
C ARG A 77 21.83 7.06 -14.30
N TYR A 78 23.03 6.57 -14.04
CA TYR A 78 24.11 6.42 -15.00
C TYR A 78 25.15 5.45 -14.42
N LEU A 79 25.90 4.80 -15.31
CA LEU A 79 26.98 3.89 -15.01
C LEU A 79 28.29 4.45 -15.57
N LEU A 80 29.32 4.47 -14.74
CA LEU A 80 30.64 4.93 -15.14
C LEU A 80 31.54 3.72 -15.42
N CYS A 81 32.20 3.66 -16.59
CA CYS A 81 33.12 2.59 -16.97
C CYS A 81 34.40 3.17 -17.59
N THR A 82 35.40 3.49 -16.78
CA THR A 82 36.51 4.33 -17.26
C THR A 82 37.63 3.60 -17.99
N ASP A 83 37.71 2.27 -17.95
CA ASP A 83 38.81 1.52 -18.56
C ASP A 83 38.34 0.18 -19.16
N ILE A 84 37.98 0.22 -20.44
CA ILE A 84 37.79 -0.98 -21.25
C ILE A 84 38.60 -0.81 -22.52
N ASP A 85 39.62 -1.64 -22.72
CA ASP A 85 40.50 -1.62 -23.90
C ASP A 85 41.10 -0.22 -24.21
N GLN A 86 41.58 0.50 -23.18
CA GLN A 86 42.14 1.87 -23.26
C GLN A 86 41.15 2.98 -23.67
N ASN A 87 39.85 2.68 -23.75
CA ASN A 87 38.81 3.65 -24.01
C ASN A 87 38.05 4.01 -22.73
N LYS A 88 37.93 5.31 -22.46
CA LYS A 88 37.14 5.85 -21.35
C LYS A 88 35.65 5.86 -21.75
N ILE A 89 34.79 5.07 -21.12
CA ILE A 89 33.38 4.91 -21.51
C ILE A 89 32.43 5.41 -20.41
N ILE A 90 31.34 6.08 -20.79
CA ILE A 90 30.23 6.44 -19.89
C ILE A 90 28.96 5.83 -20.44
N ILE A 91 28.23 5.08 -19.61
CA ILE A 91 26.98 4.42 -20.01
C ILE A 91 25.81 5.11 -19.32
N LEU A 92 24.94 5.73 -20.10
CA LEU A 92 23.80 6.48 -19.58
C LEU A 92 22.51 5.66 -19.77
N ASN A 93 21.71 5.54 -18.69
CA ASN A 93 20.36 4.98 -18.74
C ASN A 93 19.26 6.06 -18.59
N ASN A 94 19.66 7.34 -18.68
CA ASN A 94 18.77 8.50 -18.62
C ASN A 94 18.34 8.90 -20.04
N TYR A 95 17.08 9.29 -20.22
CA TYR A 95 16.49 9.66 -21.52
C TYR A 95 16.31 11.14 -21.74
N ASN A 96 16.79 11.99 -20.83
CA ASN A 96 16.70 13.42 -21.03
C ASN A 96 17.76 13.86 -22.08
N PRO A 97 17.36 14.28 -23.29
CA PRO A 97 18.30 14.54 -24.39
C PRO A 97 19.25 15.71 -24.08
N LEU A 98 18.78 16.73 -23.35
CA LEU A 98 19.58 17.86 -22.92
C LEU A 98 20.64 17.45 -21.89
N LYS A 99 20.26 16.66 -20.87
CA LYS A 99 21.23 16.12 -19.89
C LYS A 99 22.26 15.24 -20.58
N ILE A 100 21.83 14.38 -21.50
CA ILE A 100 22.73 13.51 -22.29
C ILE A 100 23.69 14.36 -23.12
N LYS A 101 23.20 15.40 -23.81
CA LYS A 101 24.02 16.30 -24.63
C LYS A 101 25.01 17.09 -23.79
N LEU A 102 24.58 17.61 -22.64
CA LEU A 102 25.44 18.30 -21.68
C LEU A 102 26.52 17.37 -21.13
N ILE A 103 26.17 16.13 -20.77
CA ILE A 103 27.14 15.12 -20.31
C ILE A 103 28.11 14.77 -21.45
N ALA A 104 27.63 14.51 -22.65
CA ALA A 104 28.49 14.20 -23.80
C ALA A 104 29.43 15.36 -24.17
N GLN A 105 28.99 16.61 -24.01
CA GLN A 105 29.83 17.79 -24.21
C GLN A 105 30.86 17.97 -23.08
N HIS A 106 30.43 17.83 -21.83
CA HIS A 106 31.29 18.00 -20.65
C HIS A 106 32.35 16.90 -20.57
N PHE A 107 32.01 15.68 -20.97
CA PHE A 107 32.91 14.52 -21.00
C PHE A 107 33.34 14.16 -22.43
N SER A 108 33.76 15.17 -23.21
CA SER A 108 34.16 15.00 -24.62
C SER A 108 35.32 14.03 -24.84
N THR A 109 36.14 13.76 -23.81
CA THR A 109 37.22 12.76 -23.84
C THR A 109 36.75 11.33 -23.54
N TYR A 110 35.45 11.13 -23.29
CA TYR A 110 34.83 9.84 -22.99
C TYR A 110 33.88 9.44 -24.12
N LEU A 111 33.87 8.15 -24.45
CA LEU A 111 32.85 7.55 -25.30
C LEU A 111 31.56 7.40 -24.48
N VAL A 112 30.60 8.29 -24.72
CA VAL A 112 29.28 8.20 -24.12
C VAL A 112 28.41 7.23 -24.92
N LYS A 113 27.85 6.22 -24.26
CA LYS A 113 26.95 5.22 -24.83
C LYS A 113 25.61 5.23 -24.10
N LEU A 114 24.55 4.90 -24.82
CA LEU A 114 23.19 4.84 -24.29
C LEU A 114 22.76 3.39 -24.11
N ILE A 115 22.01 3.14 -23.04
CA ILE A 115 21.39 1.84 -22.80
C ILE A 115 19.90 1.98 -22.50
N SER A 116 19.10 1.03 -22.97
CA SER A 116 17.70 0.93 -22.59
C SER A 116 17.55 0.52 -21.11
N LYS A 117 16.50 0.97 -20.44
CA LYS A 117 16.21 0.63 -19.04
C LYS A 117 15.98 -0.87 -18.97
N LYS A 118 15.29 -1.41 -19.98
CA LYS A 118 15.08 -2.85 -20.14
C LYS A 118 16.40 -3.62 -20.12
N ASP A 119 17.36 -3.27 -20.96
CA ASP A 119 18.63 -4.00 -21.07
C ASP A 119 19.52 -3.80 -19.84
N PHE A 120 19.51 -2.60 -19.27
CA PHE A 120 20.22 -2.28 -18.03
C PHE A 120 19.65 -3.08 -16.85
N PHE A 121 18.33 -3.04 -16.64
CA PHE A 121 17.69 -3.79 -15.57
C PHE A 121 17.83 -5.29 -15.76
N ALA A 122 17.75 -5.80 -17.00
CA ALA A 122 18.00 -7.21 -17.28
C ALA A 122 19.42 -7.64 -16.88
N LEU A 123 20.45 -6.80 -17.07
CA LEU A 123 21.80 -7.08 -16.61
C LEU A 123 21.84 -7.19 -15.08
N ILE A 124 21.39 -6.15 -14.40
CA ILE A 124 21.43 -6.03 -12.93
C ILE A 124 20.64 -7.17 -12.27
N ASP A 125 19.44 -7.43 -12.78
CA ASP A 125 18.55 -8.45 -12.26
C ASP A 125 19.20 -9.83 -12.35
N ASN A 126 19.78 -10.18 -13.51
CA ASN A 126 20.48 -11.45 -13.68
C ASN A 126 21.67 -11.60 -12.72
N SER A 127 22.42 -10.53 -12.49
CA SER A 127 23.61 -10.56 -11.64
C SER A 127 23.30 -10.61 -10.15
N PHE A 128 22.25 -9.91 -9.70
CA PHE A 128 21.91 -9.77 -8.28
C PHE A 128 20.61 -10.50 -7.88
N LYS A 129 20.03 -11.31 -8.77
CA LYS A 129 18.74 -12.02 -8.61
C LYS A 129 18.57 -12.63 -7.22
N ARG A 130 19.50 -13.50 -6.80
CA ARG A 130 19.43 -14.22 -5.51
C ARG A 130 19.39 -13.27 -4.32
N LEU A 131 20.19 -12.21 -4.38
CA LEU A 131 20.31 -11.24 -3.30
C LEU A 131 19.07 -10.34 -3.23
N ASN A 132 18.56 -9.88 -4.38
CA ASN A 132 17.33 -9.09 -4.44
C ASN A 132 16.11 -9.87 -3.95
N VAL A 133 16.03 -11.17 -4.27
CA VAL A 133 15.02 -12.10 -3.73
C VAL A 133 15.17 -12.31 -2.21
N ALA A 134 16.40 -12.40 -1.69
CA ALA A 134 16.61 -12.52 -0.25
C ALA A 134 16.20 -11.23 0.48
N ARG A 135 16.60 -10.07 -0.06
CA ARG A 135 16.26 -8.74 0.47
C ARG A 135 14.75 -8.50 0.48
N SER A 136 14.03 -8.93 -0.56
CA SER A 136 12.58 -8.72 -0.61
C SER A 136 11.79 -9.47 0.48
N LYS A 137 12.42 -10.45 1.14
CA LYS A 137 11.84 -11.24 2.24
C LYS A 137 12.33 -10.82 3.62
N TYR A 138 13.63 -10.52 3.72
CA TYR A 138 14.33 -10.43 4.99
C TYR A 138 14.83 -9.01 5.28
N LEU A 139 14.39 -7.99 4.55
CA LEU A 139 14.84 -6.63 4.80
C LEU A 139 14.56 -6.18 6.25
N LEU A 140 13.41 -6.55 6.80
CA LEU A 140 13.06 -6.26 8.19
C LEU A 140 13.87 -7.08 9.21
N ASP A 141 14.38 -8.26 8.84
CA ASP A 141 15.29 -9.04 9.69
C ASP A 141 16.66 -8.34 9.84
N LEU A 142 17.00 -7.43 8.91
CA LEU A 142 18.24 -6.65 8.92
C LEU A 142 18.11 -5.33 9.69
N HIS A 143 16.89 -4.90 10.05
CA HIS A 143 16.68 -3.75 10.91
C HIS A 143 16.91 -4.10 12.39
N ASN A 144 17.41 -3.13 13.17
CA ASN A 144 17.95 -3.32 14.53
C ASN A 144 17.02 -4.08 15.50
N ASP A 145 15.70 -3.96 15.35
CA ASP A 145 14.76 -4.54 16.32
C ASP A 145 14.32 -5.98 15.96
N LYS A 146 14.57 -6.47 14.73
CA LYS A 146 14.10 -7.78 14.22
C LYS A 146 12.60 -8.05 14.44
N VAL A 147 11.80 -6.99 14.56
CA VAL A 147 10.36 -7.07 14.81
C VAL A 147 9.62 -7.21 13.49
N ASN A 148 9.05 -8.39 13.24
CA ASN A 148 8.22 -8.69 12.09
C ASN A 148 7.32 -9.90 12.37
N ALA A 149 6.35 -10.16 11.49
CA ALA A 149 5.35 -11.20 11.63
C ALA A 149 5.95 -12.62 11.61
N LYS A 150 7.08 -12.83 10.92
CA LYS A 150 7.76 -14.13 10.84
C LYS A 150 8.30 -14.60 12.19
N ASN A 151 8.79 -13.67 13.01
CA ASN A 151 9.45 -13.98 14.29
C ASN A 151 8.48 -14.17 15.46
N ILE A 152 7.17 -14.03 15.23
CA ILE A 152 6.14 -14.23 16.27
C ILE A 152 5.76 -15.71 16.38
N ASN A 153 5.82 -16.27 17.58
CA ASN A 153 5.30 -17.62 17.87
C ASN A 153 3.79 -17.57 18.16
N TYR A 154 2.99 -17.64 17.09
CA TYR A 154 1.53 -17.52 17.18
C TYR A 154 0.88 -18.62 18.03
N VAL A 155 1.38 -19.86 17.99
CA VAL A 155 0.81 -20.98 18.76
C VAL A 155 1.02 -20.78 20.26
N LEU A 156 2.24 -20.42 20.67
CA LEU A 156 2.52 -20.15 22.08
C LEU A 156 1.71 -18.96 22.58
N LEU A 157 1.53 -17.95 21.74
CA LEU A 157 0.83 -16.71 22.09
C LEU A 157 -0.68 -16.92 22.21
N THR A 158 -1.30 -17.62 21.25
CA THR A 158 -2.72 -18.01 21.37
C THR A 158 -2.94 -18.92 22.56
N GLY A 159 -2.03 -19.86 22.82
CA GLY A 159 -2.04 -20.70 24.03
C GLY A 159 -1.99 -19.86 25.31
N LYS A 160 -1.10 -18.87 25.40
CA LYS A 160 -1.02 -17.94 26.55
C LYS A 160 -2.30 -17.13 26.74
N ILE A 161 -2.93 -16.66 25.65
CA ILE A 161 -4.19 -15.92 25.73
C ILE A 161 -5.29 -16.84 26.24
N ILE A 162 -5.43 -18.04 25.69
CA ILE A 162 -6.43 -19.03 26.16
C ILE A 162 -6.22 -19.32 27.64
N LEU A 163 -4.98 -19.62 28.07
CA LEU A 163 -4.67 -19.88 29.47
C LEU A 163 -4.97 -18.69 30.37
N THR A 164 -4.66 -17.46 29.93
CA THR A 164 -4.96 -16.24 30.69
C THR A 164 -6.46 -16.03 30.81
N LEU A 165 -7.23 -16.23 29.73
CA LEU A 165 -8.69 -16.13 29.74
C LEU A 165 -9.32 -17.21 30.63
N SER A 166 -8.81 -18.46 30.58
CA SER A 166 -9.24 -19.56 31.46
C SER A 166 -8.90 -19.28 32.92
N PHE A 167 -7.74 -18.70 33.21
CA PHE A 167 -7.35 -18.29 34.56
C PHE A 167 -8.23 -17.14 35.06
N LEU A 168 -8.50 -16.12 34.23
CA LEU A 168 -9.42 -15.02 34.59
C LEU A 168 -10.84 -15.52 34.87
N HIS A 169 -11.31 -16.55 34.16
CA HIS A 169 -12.58 -17.21 34.45
C HIS A 169 -12.60 -17.88 35.85
N GLN A 170 -11.44 -18.32 36.37
CA GLN A 170 -11.35 -18.95 37.70
C GLN A 170 -11.45 -17.97 38.87
N PHE A 171 -11.18 -16.67 38.68
CA PHE A 171 -11.23 -15.66 39.77
C PHE A 171 -12.65 -15.13 40.02
N SER A 172 -13.45 -14.97 38.97
CA SER A 172 -14.93 -14.94 39.00
C SER A 172 -15.45 -14.73 37.57
N ARG A 173 -16.46 -15.51 37.16
CA ARG A 173 -17.16 -15.33 35.88
C ARG A 173 -17.62 -13.88 35.68
N GLU A 174 -18.12 -13.25 36.74
CA GLU A 174 -18.57 -11.86 36.75
C GLU A 174 -17.44 -10.86 36.45
N GLY A 175 -16.25 -11.05 37.03
CA GLY A 175 -15.10 -10.18 36.77
C GLY A 175 -14.64 -10.23 35.32
N PHE A 176 -14.64 -11.42 34.72
CA PHE A 176 -14.33 -11.58 33.30
C PHE A 176 -15.34 -10.85 32.41
N LEU A 177 -16.65 -11.05 32.64
CA LEU A 177 -17.71 -10.39 31.88
C LEU A 177 -17.66 -8.86 32.05
N PHE A 178 -17.35 -8.37 33.25
CA PHE A 178 -17.18 -6.95 33.52
C PHE A 178 -16.00 -6.33 32.75
N ILE A 179 -14.84 -7.01 32.69
CA ILE A 179 -13.69 -6.52 31.90
C ILE A 179 -14.05 -6.49 30.41
N MET A 180 -14.67 -7.55 29.91
CA MET A 180 -15.11 -7.60 28.52
C MET A 180 -16.05 -6.43 28.21
N HIS A 181 -16.99 -6.11 29.11
CA HIS A 181 -17.83 -4.93 28.97
C HIS A 181 -17.09 -3.62 28.85
N LEU A 182 -16.16 -3.39 29.77
CA LEU A 182 -15.40 -2.17 29.78
C LEU A 182 -14.67 -2.00 28.44
N LEU A 183 -14.14 -3.08 27.88
CA LEU A 183 -13.50 -3.08 26.57
C LEU A 183 -14.49 -2.83 25.43
N TYR A 184 -15.66 -3.47 25.41
CA TYR A 184 -16.71 -3.23 24.41
C TYR A 184 -17.22 -1.79 24.43
N PHE A 185 -17.48 -1.27 25.64
CA PHE A 185 -17.93 0.10 25.83
C PHE A 185 -16.84 1.10 25.40
N ALA A 186 -15.60 0.89 25.84
CA ALA A 186 -14.46 1.74 25.45
C ALA A 186 -14.23 1.72 23.93
N HIS A 187 -14.37 0.57 23.28
CA HIS A 187 -14.29 0.43 21.84
C HIS A 187 -15.39 1.22 21.12
N GLY A 188 -16.63 1.09 21.56
CA GLY A 188 -17.76 1.83 21.00
C GLY A 188 -17.61 3.35 21.17
N VAL A 189 -17.17 3.79 22.36
CA VAL A 189 -16.87 5.20 22.63
C VAL A 189 -15.75 5.71 21.72
N LEU A 190 -14.68 4.93 21.53
CA LEU A 190 -13.60 5.29 20.60
C LEU A 190 -14.13 5.46 19.18
N LYS A 191 -14.90 4.49 18.65
CA LYS A 191 -15.48 4.57 17.30
C LYS A 191 -16.43 5.76 17.15
N LEU A 192 -17.25 6.04 18.17
CA LEU A 192 -18.12 7.22 18.22
C LEU A 192 -17.33 8.53 18.22
N LEU A 193 -16.25 8.61 18.98
CA LEU A 193 -15.38 9.77 19.01
C LEU A 193 -14.75 10.00 17.63
N LEU A 194 -14.17 8.96 17.02
CA LEU A 194 -13.56 9.05 15.69
C LEU A 194 -14.59 9.49 14.64
N PHE A 195 -15.77 8.90 14.66
CA PHE A 195 -16.88 9.26 13.76
C PHE A 195 -17.31 10.72 13.94
N LYS A 196 -17.50 11.16 15.19
CA LYS A 196 -17.88 12.54 15.51
C LYS A 196 -16.81 13.54 15.06
N VAL A 197 -15.54 13.25 15.34
CA VAL A 197 -14.41 14.11 14.92
C VAL A 197 -14.37 14.23 13.41
N ALA A 198 -14.50 13.11 12.69
CA ALA A 198 -14.53 13.10 11.23
C ALA A 198 -15.68 13.96 10.68
N MET A 199 -16.90 13.79 11.21
CA MET A 199 -18.07 14.59 10.81
C MET A 199 -17.85 16.10 11.00
N LEU A 200 -17.33 16.51 12.16
CA LEU A 200 -17.08 17.93 12.46
C LEU A 200 -15.99 18.54 11.59
N ARG A 201 -14.93 17.78 11.30
CA ARG A 201 -13.81 18.25 10.46
C ARG A 201 -14.15 18.25 8.98
N TYR A 202 -15.00 17.33 8.52
CA TYR A 202 -15.45 17.27 7.14
C TYR A 202 -16.26 18.51 6.73
N GLN A 203 -17.14 19.00 7.62
CA GLN A 203 -17.94 20.20 7.35
C GLN A 203 -17.08 21.46 7.11
N LEU A 204 -15.85 21.50 7.62
CA LEU A 204 -14.91 22.60 7.46
C LEU A 204 -14.11 22.54 6.14
N HIS A 205 -14.13 21.42 5.41
CA HIS A 205 -13.29 21.17 4.23
C HIS A 205 -14.04 21.30 2.89
N LEU A 206 -15.29 21.75 2.89
CA LEU A 206 -16.16 21.87 1.70
C LEU A 206 -15.86 23.07 0.78
N SER A 207 -14.69 23.70 0.88
CA SER A 207 -14.25 24.67 -0.12
C SER A 207 -13.62 23.93 -1.30
N SER A 208 -14.13 24.14 -2.51
CA SER A 208 -13.56 23.67 -3.77
C SER A 208 -12.14 24.22 -3.93
N LEU A 209 -11.15 23.48 -3.42
CA LEU A 209 -9.76 23.82 -3.62
C LEU A 209 -9.43 23.52 -5.07
N TYR A 210 -9.15 24.58 -5.84
CA TYR A 210 -8.37 24.42 -7.04
C TYR A 210 -6.99 23.91 -6.60
N TYR A 211 -6.70 22.65 -6.88
CA TYR A 211 -5.40 22.04 -6.59
C TYR A 211 -4.37 22.66 -7.54
N SER A 212 -3.76 23.78 -7.15
CA SER A 212 -2.61 24.34 -7.85
C SER A 212 -1.35 23.63 -7.37
N VAL A 213 -0.83 22.73 -8.20
CA VAL A 213 0.47 22.08 -7.97
C VAL A 213 1.49 22.81 -8.84
N GLU A 214 2.46 23.50 -8.21
CA GLU A 214 3.50 24.25 -8.94
C GLU A 214 4.60 23.34 -9.50
N LEU A 215 4.84 22.19 -8.84
CA LEU A 215 5.90 21.24 -9.18
C LEU A 215 5.35 19.83 -9.27
N PHE A 216 5.67 19.13 -10.37
CA PHE A 216 5.29 17.75 -10.63
C PHE A 216 6.47 16.80 -10.34
N PRO A 217 6.63 16.31 -9.09
CA PRO A 217 7.68 15.35 -8.76
C PRO A 217 7.51 14.05 -9.53
N PHE A 218 8.61 13.30 -9.70
CA PHE A 218 8.52 11.97 -10.29
C PHE A 218 7.75 11.03 -9.37
N TYR A 219 6.79 10.31 -9.95
CA TYR A 219 5.89 9.40 -9.23
C TYR A 219 6.04 7.97 -9.76
N THR A 220 6.20 7.00 -8.88
CA THR A 220 6.17 5.57 -9.25
C THR A 220 4.84 4.95 -8.81
N ILE A 221 4.14 4.31 -9.74
CA ILE A 221 2.94 3.51 -9.49
C ILE A 221 3.35 2.03 -9.54
N LEU A 222 3.06 1.27 -8.48
CA LEU A 222 3.29 -0.17 -8.40
C LEU A 222 1.96 -0.89 -8.60
N VAL A 223 1.93 -1.84 -9.55
CA VAL A 223 0.74 -2.64 -9.86
C VAL A 223 1.11 -4.12 -9.73
N PRO A 224 0.93 -4.75 -8.56
CA PRO A 224 1.13 -6.18 -8.40
C PRO A 224 -0.04 -6.97 -9.00
N LEU A 225 0.25 -7.92 -9.90
CA LEU A 225 -0.72 -8.88 -10.43
C LEU A 225 -0.26 -10.30 -10.17
N TYR A 226 -1.20 -11.19 -9.85
CA TYR A 226 -0.93 -12.62 -9.76
C TYR A 226 -2.16 -13.45 -10.15
N HIS A 227 -2.16 -13.99 -11.36
CA HIS A 227 -3.28 -14.71 -11.98
C HIS A 227 -4.55 -13.85 -12.08
N GLU A 228 -4.39 -12.63 -12.61
CA GLU A 228 -5.45 -11.61 -12.77
C GLU A 228 -5.43 -11.01 -14.18
N VAL A 229 -5.22 -11.86 -15.19
CA VAL A 229 -5.13 -11.46 -16.59
C VAL A 229 -6.36 -10.67 -17.04
N GLU A 230 -7.53 -10.99 -16.50
CA GLU A 230 -8.81 -10.35 -16.82
C GLU A 230 -8.86 -8.87 -16.42
N LYS A 231 -8.02 -8.46 -15.45
CA LYS A 231 -8.00 -7.09 -14.92
C LYS A 231 -6.88 -6.23 -15.48
N LEU A 232 -5.89 -6.85 -16.12
CA LEU A 232 -4.70 -6.16 -16.62
C LEU A 232 -5.04 -4.98 -17.56
N ARG A 233 -5.99 -5.17 -18.49
CA ARG A 233 -6.39 -4.10 -19.42
C ARG A 233 -7.12 -2.95 -18.71
N ASP A 234 -7.90 -3.26 -17.70
CA ASP A 234 -8.69 -2.26 -16.96
C ASP A 234 -7.79 -1.36 -16.12
N ILE A 235 -6.82 -1.93 -15.40
CA ILE A 235 -5.86 -1.14 -14.60
C ILE A 235 -4.94 -0.29 -15.47
N VAL A 236 -4.52 -0.79 -16.64
CA VAL A 236 -3.72 0.01 -17.60
C VAL A 236 -4.52 1.23 -18.05
N LYS A 237 -5.80 1.05 -18.44
CA LYS A 237 -6.69 2.17 -18.81
C LYS A 237 -6.92 3.12 -17.65
N ALA A 238 -7.15 2.61 -16.44
CA ALA A 238 -7.37 3.45 -15.26
C ALA A 238 -6.16 4.35 -14.96
N ILE A 239 -4.94 3.83 -15.12
CA ILE A 239 -3.70 4.60 -14.95
C ILE A 239 -3.50 5.60 -16.10
N GLU A 240 -3.87 5.24 -17.33
CA GLU A 240 -3.84 6.15 -18.47
C GLU A 240 -4.78 7.36 -18.27
N LEU A 241 -5.90 7.17 -17.58
CA LEU A 241 -6.85 8.24 -17.25
C LEU A 241 -6.40 9.18 -16.12
N LEU A 242 -5.34 8.85 -15.38
CA LEU A 242 -4.81 9.75 -14.34
C LEU A 242 -4.33 11.08 -14.94
N ASN A 243 -4.86 12.17 -14.43
CA ASN A 243 -4.50 13.55 -14.76
C ASN A 243 -3.20 13.94 -14.05
N TYR A 244 -2.07 13.44 -14.56
CA TYR A 244 -0.74 13.81 -14.11
C TYR A 244 0.22 13.72 -15.30
N PRO A 245 1.25 14.58 -15.43
CA PRO A 245 2.13 14.57 -16.59
C PRO A 245 2.77 13.21 -16.81
N LYS A 246 2.53 12.57 -17.97
CA LYS A 246 2.95 11.19 -18.22
C LYS A 246 4.47 11.01 -18.25
N ASN A 247 5.22 12.07 -18.57
CA ASN A 247 6.69 12.12 -18.45
C ASN A 247 7.19 12.19 -16.99
N ARG A 248 6.31 12.43 -16.02
CA ARG A 248 6.61 12.48 -14.58
C ARG A 248 6.06 11.28 -13.81
N ILE A 249 5.54 10.26 -14.50
CA ILE A 249 5.08 9.01 -13.91
C ILE A 249 5.94 7.87 -14.47
N GLU A 250 6.18 6.86 -13.66
CA GLU A 250 6.46 5.51 -14.14
C GLU A 250 5.51 4.51 -13.51
N VAL A 251 5.19 3.45 -14.23
CA VAL A 251 4.33 2.37 -13.77
C VAL A 251 5.14 1.08 -13.80
N LYS A 252 5.16 0.37 -12.68
CA LYS A 252 5.76 -0.96 -12.57
C LYS A 252 4.64 -1.99 -12.49
N ILE A 253 4.43 -2.73 -13.58
CA ILE A 253 3.57 -3.92 -13.60
C ILE A 253 4.40 -5.08 -13.04
N ILE A 254 4.02 -5.59 -11.87
CA ILE A 254 4.80 -6.57 -11.13
C ILE A 254 4.08 -7.91 -11.20
N ILE A 255 4.73 -8.92 -11.76
CA ILE A 255 4.16 -10.26 -11.98
C ILE A 255 5.11 -11.32 -11.45
N GLU A 256 4.57 -12.39 -10.88
CA GLU A 256 5.39 -13.56 -10.50
C GLU A 256 5.79 -14.37 -11.75
N GLU A 257 6.96 -15.01 -11.69
CA GLU A 257 7.54 -15.75 -12.81
C GLU A 257 6.67 -16.92 -13.33
N ASP A 258 5.79 -17.45 -12.50
CA ASP A 258 4.85 -18.53 -12.80
C ASP A 258 3.51 -18.04 -13.40
N ASP A 259 3.27 -16.73 -13.51
CA ASP A 259 2.05 -16.18 -14.09
C ASP A 259 2.10 -16.05 -15.63
N VAL A 260 2.12 -17.21 -16.29
CA VAL A 260 2.33 -17.32 -17.74
C VAL A 260 1.25 -16.61 -18.56
N TYR A 261 -0.02 -16.68 -18.13
CA TYR A 261 -1.13 -16.07 -18.87
C TYR A 261 -1.07 -14.54 -18.86
N THR A 262 -0.80 -13.93 -17.71
CA THR A 262 -0.62 -12.47 -17.61
C THR A 262 0.61 -12.01 -18.40
N MET A 263 1.71 -12.78 -18.38
CA MET A 263 2.88 -12.50 -19.22
C MET A 263 2.54 -12.52 -20.71
N LEU A 264 1.80 -13.53 -21.17
CA LEU A 264 1.41 -13.64 -22.57
C LEU A 264 0.53 -12.44 -22.97
N GLU A 265 -0.45 -12.08 -22.14
CA GLU A 265 -1.32 -10.94 -22.41
C GLU A 265 -0.54 -9.63 -22.54
N LEU A 266 0.43 -9.39 -21.64
CA LEU A 266 1.33 -8.23 -21.70
C LEU A 266 2.09 -8.14 -23.03
N THR A 267 2.45 -9.28 -23.65
CA THR A 267 3.13 -9.26 -24.97
C THR A 267 2.24 -8.81 -26.12
N THR A 268 0.91 -8.88 -25.94
CA THR A 268 -0.07 -8.45 -26.95
C THR A 268 -0.48 -6.99 -26.80
N MET A 269 -0.14 -6.36 -25.67
CA MET A 269 -0.54 -4.99 -25.35
C MET A 269 0.47 -3.96 -25.85
N HIS A 270 -0.03 -2.87 -26.41
CA HIS A 270 0.76 -1.68 -26.71
C HIS A 270 0.82 -0.76 -25.49
N LEU A 271 1.73 -1.06 -24.56
CA LEU A 271 1.93 -0.24 -23.37
C LEU A 271 2.71 1.04 -23.71
N ALA A 272 2.29 2.16 -23.14
CA ALA A 272 3.02 3.42 -23.25
C ALA A 272 4.42 3.33 -22.61
N HIS A 273 5.36 4.16 -23.06
CA HIS A 273 6.77 4.13 -22.64
C HIS A 273 7.04 4.23 -21.13
N TYR A 274 6.09 4.77 -20.35
CA TYR A 274 6.20 4.90 -18.90
C TYR A 274 5.76 3.63 -18.14
N PHE A 275 5.27 2.60 -18.82
CA PHE A 275 5.00 1.28 -18.23
C PHE A 275 6.21 0.37 -18.36
N HIS A 276 6.53 -0.33 -17.26
CA HIS A 276 7.63 -1.26 -17.18
C HIS A 276 7.18 -2.55 -16.49
N VAL A 277 7.48 -3.70 -17.08
CA VAL A 277 7.15 -5.01 -16.51
C VAL A 277 8.31 -5.51 -15.66
N ILE A 278 8.02 -5.88 -14.42
CA ILE A 278 8.96 -6.51 -13.48
C ILE A 278 8.51 -7.94 -13.26
N LYS A 279 9.35 -8.89 -13.70
CA LYS A 279 9.16 -10.31 -13.45
C LYS A 279 9.84 -10.69 -12.14
N VAL A 280 9.04 -11.02 -11.12
CA VAL A 280 9.53 -11.42 -9.79
C VAL A 280 9.94 -12.90 -9.85
N PRO A 281 11.17 -13.24 -9.45
CA PRO A 281 11.62 -14.63 -9.45
C PRO A 281 10.82 -15.51 -8.50
N PHE A 282 10.57 -16.74 -8.93
CA PHE A 282 9.85 -17.71 -8.10
C PHE A 282 10.57 -17.92 -6.77
N SER A 283 9.85 -17.65 -5.68
CA SER A 283 10.32 -17.99 -4.33
C SER A 283 9.24 -17.76 -3.26
N PHE A 284 9.34 -18.48 -2.14
CA PHE A 284 8.42 -18.35 -1.01
C PHE A 284 8.86 -17.26 -0.01
N PRO A 285 7.90 -16.54 0.62
CA PRO A 285 6.46 -16.60 0.36
C PRO A 285 6.08 -15.90 -0.96
N GLN A 286 5.10 -16.42 -1.71
CA GLN A 286 4.54 -15.74 -2.89
C GLN A 286 3.41 -14.81 -2.42
N THR A 287 3.80 -13.63 -1.95
CA THR A 287 2.89 -12.62 -1.38
C THR A 287 3.08 -11.28 -2.05
N LYS A 288 2.02 -10.47 -2.09
CA LYS A 288 2.04 -9.07 -2.56
C LYS A 288 3.20 -8.26 -1.96
N PRO A 289 3.43 -8.23 -0.63
CA PRO A 289 4.57 -7.50 -0.05
C PRO A 289 5.94 -7.95 -0.57
N LYS A 290 6.17 -9.26 -0.79
CA LYS A 290 7.44 -9.73 -1.39
C LYS A 290 7.63 -9.15 -2.79
N ALA A 291 6.59 -9.20 -3.62
CA ALA A 291 6.62 -8.68 -4.98
C ALA A 291 6.87 -7.17 -5.01
N LEU A 292 6.18 -6.41 -4.14
CA LEU A 292 6.40 -4.97 -3.96
C LEU A 292 7.83 -4.66 -3.51
N ASN A 293 8.34 -5.36 -2.49
CA ASN A 293 9.71 -5.18 -2.00
C ASN A 293 10.75 -5.47 -3.09
N TYR A 294 10.51 -6.45 -3.97
CA TYR A 294 11.38 -6.73 -5.10
C TYR A 294 11.39 -5.56 -6.10
N ALA A 295 10.21 -5.04 -6.42
CA ALA A 295 10.03 -3.92 -7.34
C ALA A 295 10.68 -2.61 -6.86
N MET A 296 10.82 -2.41 -5.54
CA MET A 296 11.48 -1.23 -4.96
C MET A 296 12.93 -1.04 -5.41
N ASN A 297 13.60 -2.06 -5.93
CA ASN A 297 14.96 -1.91 -6.48
C ASN A 297 14.99 -1.16 -7.82
N TYR A 298 13.85 -0.98 -8.47
CA TYR A 298 13.72 -0.48 -9.84
C TYR A 298 12.96 0.85 -9.94
N ILE A 299 12.60 1.44 -8.80
CA ILE A 299 11.80 2.67 -8.76
C ILE A 299 12.69 3.91 -8.92
N VAL A 300 12.15 4.98 -9.52
CA VAL A 300 12.85 6.28 -9.63
C VAL A 300 12.06 7.45 -9.06
N GLY A 301 10.80 7.22 -8.68
CA GLY A 301 9.91 8.24 -8.13
C GLY A 301 10.31 8.69 -6.73
N GLU A 302 10.09 9.97 -6.46
CA GLU A 302 10.15 10.51 -5.09
C GLU A 302 8.98 9.99 -4.25
N TYR A 303 7.83 9.81 -4.91
CA TYR A 303 6.62 9.25 -4.33
C TYR A 303 6.30 7.90 -4.96
N VAL A 304 5.73 7.01 -4.15
CA VAL A 304 5.33 5.66 -4.55
C VAL A 304 3.86 5.46 -4.17
N THR A 305 3.07 4.88 -5.05
CA THR A 305 1.73 4.37 -4.72
C THR A 305 1.57 2.94 -5.19
N VAL A 306 0.65 2.21 -4.58
CA VAL A 306 0.28 0.85 -4.96
C VAL A 306 -1.17 0.89 -5.42
N TYR A 307 -1.45 0.33 -6.60
CA TYR A 307 -2.80 0.03 -7.06
C TYR A 307 -2.92 -1.47 -7.30
N ASP A 308 -3.95 -2.10 -6.74
CA ASP A 308 -4.31 -3.47 -7.02
C ASP A 308 -4.88 -3.61 -8.44
N ALA A 309 -4.94 -4.84 -8.95
CA ALA A 309 -5.26 -5.11 -10.34
C ALA A 309 -6.66 -4.62 -10.75
N GLU A 310 -7.62 -4.57 -9.81
CA GLU A 310 -9.00 -4.16 -10.04
C GLU A 310 -9.27 -2.68 -9.78
N ASP A 311 -8.26 -1.89 -9.41
CA ASP A 311 -8.46 -0.54 -8.93
C ASP A 311 -8.73 0.47 -10.05
N SER A 312 -9.64 1.39 -9.74
CA SER A 312 -9.93 2.57 -10.54
C SER A 312 -9.81 3.83 -9.66
N PRO A 313 -8.61 4.42 -9.55
CA PRO A 313 -8.41 5.69 -8.85
C PRO A 313 -9.11 6.85 -9.58
N GLU A 314 -9.60 7.83 -8.83
CA GLU A 314 -10.07 9.10 -9.40
C GLU A 314 -8.98 9.75 -10.25
N PRO A 315 -9.33 10.35 -11.42
CA PRO A 315 -8.34 10.91 -12.35
C PRO A 315 -7.38 11.92 -11.72
N ASP A 316 -7.83 12.74 -10.77
CA ASP A 316 -7.05 13.79 -10.13
C ASP A 316 -6.36 13.35 -8.82
N GLN A 317 -6.42 12.05 -8.46
CA GLN A 317 -5.92 11.55 -7.17
C GLN A 317 -4.44 11.87 -6.93
N LEU A 318 -3.57 11.71 -7.92
CA LEU A 318 -2.14 12.04 -7.78
C LEU A 318 -1.92 13.54 -7.52
N LEU A 319 -2.70 14.42 -8.15
CA LEU A 319 -2.62 15.87 -7.94
C LEU A 319 -3.03 16.24 -6.51
N LYS A 320 -4.16 15.69 -6.04
CA LYS A 320 -4.66 15.86 -4.67
C LYS A 320 -3.60 15.45 -3.66
N VAL A 321 -2.97 14.29 -3.87
CA VAL A 321 -1.91 13.76 -3.01
C VAL A 321 -0.70 14.69 -2.96
N ILE A 322 -0.19 15.14 -4.11
CA ILE A 322 0.96 16.05 -4.15
C ILE A 322 0.63 17.38 -3.48
N TYR A 323 -0.54 17.94 -3.75
CA TYR A 323 -1.00 19.14 -3.08
C TYR A 323 -1.00 18.98 -1.55
N HIS A 324 -1.51 17.85 -1.04
CA HIS A 324 -1.48 17.58 0.39
C HIS A 324 -0.06 17.41 0.93
N PHE A 325 0.85 16.73 0.23
CA PHE A 325 2.25 16.64 0.66
C PHE A 325 2.98 17.99 0.70
N GLN A 326 2.58 18.96 -0.13
CA GLN A 326 3.14 20.31 -0.16
C GLN A 326 2.58 21.20 0.98
N ASN A 327 1.36 20.93 1.44
CA ASN A 327 0.66 21.77 2.42
C ASN A 327 0.59 21.17 3.83
N LEU A 328 0.83 19.86 3.98
CA LEU A 328 0.92 19.20 5.28
C LEU A 328 2.30 19.39 5.91
N GLN A 329 2.36 19.17 7.22
CA GLN A 329 3.61 19.21 7.97
C GLN A 329 4.59 18.14 7.46
N PRO A 330 5.92 18.37 7.51
CA PRO A 330 6.91 17.43 6.97
C PRO A 330 6.90 16.04 7.62
N ASP A 331 6.31 15.89 8.81
CA ASP A 331 6.15 14.59 9.48
C ASP A 331 5.09 13.70 8.80
N TYR A 332 4.21 14.25 7.94
CA TYR A 332 3.32 13.47 7.09
C TYR A 332 4.09 12.86 5.92
N GLN A 333 4.41 11.57 6.05
CA GLN A 333 5.21 10.82 5.08
C GLN A 333 4.36 9.84 4.24
N CYS A 334 3.08 9.69 4.58
CA CYS A 334 2.13 8.85 3.88
C CYS A 334 0.76 9.53 3.76
N ILE A 335 0.10 9.29 2.64
CA ILE A 335 -1.27 9.71 2.36
C ILE A 335 -2.06 8.48 1.90
N GLN A 336 -3.20 8.25 2.55
CA GLN A 336 -4.18 7.24 2.20
C GLN A 336 -5.33 7.90 1.43
N ALA A 337 -5.58 7.47 0.20
CA ALA A 337 -6.85 7.78 -0.45
C ALA A 337 -7.94 6.85 0.09
N ARG A 338 -9.20 7.28 0.04
CA ARG A 338 -10.33 6.44 0.46
C ARG A 338 -10.57 5.35 -0.57
N ILE A 339 -11.17 4.26 -0.12
CA ILE A 339 -11.50 3.14 -0.98
C ILE A 339 -13.00 2.90 -0.91
N ASN A 340 -13.62 2.66 -2.06
CA ASN A 340 -14.98 2.13 -2.14
C ASN A 340 -15.10 1.23 -3.38
N PHE A 341 -16.32 0.85 -3.75
CA PHE A 341 -16.53 -0.15 -4.80
C PHE A 341 -17.35 0.40 -5.96
N TYR A 342 -16.94 0.11 -7.18
CA TYR A 342 -17.72 0.45 -8.37
C TYR A 342 -18.99 -0.41 -8.47
N ASN A 343 -18.94 -1.68 -8.05
CA ASN A 343 -20.07 -2.61 -8.06
C ASN A 343 -20.92 -2.60 -6.77
N LYS A 344 -20.92 -1.48 -6.04
CA LYS A 344 -21.66 -1.27 -4.78
C LYS A 344 -23.19 -1.48 -4.85
N ASN A 345 -23.75 -1.57 -6.05
CA ASN A 345 -25.18 -1.79 -6.29
C ASN A 345 -25.50 -3.21 -6.80
N GLU A 346 -24.50 -4.05 -7.06
CA GLU A 346 -24.68 -5.36 -7.69
C GLU A 346 -25.58 -6.30 -6.86
N ASN A 347 -25.40 -6.31 -5.53
CA ASN A 347 -26.29 -7.04 -4.62
C ASN A 347 -26.25 -6.46 -3.20
N VAL A 348 -27.03 -7.05 -2.29
CA VAL A 348 -27.11 -6.61 -0.87
C VAL A 348 -25.74 -6.70 -0.18
N LEU A 349 -24.94 -7.74 -0.46
CA LEU A 349 -23.62 -7.91 0.13
C LEU A 349 -22.63 -6.82 -0.32
N THR A 350 -22.57 -6.51 -1.62
CA THR A 350 -21.69 -5.46 -2.14
C THR A 350 -22.08 -4.07 -1.61
N LYS A 351 -23.38 -3.83 -1.39
CA LYS A 351 -23.88 -2.63 -0.74
C LYS A 351 -23.45 -2.54 0.72
N LEU A 352 -23.61 -3.61 1.50
CA LEU A 352 -23.16 -3.68 2.90
C LEU A 352 -21.65 -3.44 3.02
N MET A 353 -20.85 -4.03 2.12
CA MET A 353 -19.41 -3.77 2.05
C MET A 353 -19.10 -2.31 1.77
N SER A 354 -19.84 -1.67 0.85
CA SER A 354 -19.65 -0.25 0.53
C SER A 354 -19.95 0.67 1.72
N ILE A 355 -20.98 0.38 2.50
CA ILE A 355 -21.29 1.09 3.76
C ILE A 355 -20.15 0.91 4.76
N GLU A 356 -19.65 -0.31 4.93
CA GLU A 356 -18.55 -0.60 5.84
C GLU A 356 -17.25 0.10 5.45
N TYR A 357 -16.92 0.11 4.16
CA TYR A 357 -15.76 0.83 3.64
C TYR A 357 -15.89 2.34 3.84
N CYS A 358 -17.09 2.90 3.66
CA CYS A 358 -17.34 4.30 3.98
C CYS A 358 -17.11 4.58 5.48
N LEU A 359 -17.65 3.76 6.38
CA LEU A 359 -17.37 3.87 7.82
C LEU A 359 -15.87 3.81 8.12
N TRP A 360 -15.16 2.90 7.47
CA TRP A 360 -13.73 2.72 7.67
C TRP A 360 -12.90 3.90 7.17
N PHE A 361 -12.99 4.24 5.88
CA PHE A 361 -12.12 5.24 5.25
C PHE A 361 -12.57 6.67 5.49
N ASP A 362 -13.86 6.97 5.34
CA ASP A 362 -14.38 8.34 5.45
C ASP A 362 -14.45 8.83 6.89
N PHE A 363 -14.71 7.92 7.83
CA PHE A 363 -14.98 8.29 9.22
C PHE A 363 -13.88 7.83 10.17
N PHE A 364 -13.59 6.53 10.24
CA PHE A 364 -12.69 6.02 11.27
C PHE A 364 -11.23 6.39 11.01
N LEU A 365 -10.68 6.10 9.81
CA LEU A 365 -9.30 6.45 9.47
C LEU A 365 -9.09 7.96 9.37
N TYR A 366 -10.06 8.68 8.81
CA TYR A 366 -10.02 10.14 8.79
C TYR A 366 -10.07 10.73 10.22
N GLY A 367 -10.93 10.19 11.10
CA GLY A 367 -10.96 10.57 12.51
C GLY A 367 -9.62 10.33 13.22
N LEU A 368 -8.93 9.22 12.93
CA LEU A 368 -7.60 8.94 13.45
C LEU A 368 -6.58 9.97 12.96
N THR A 369 -6.63 10.32 11.67
CA THR A 369 -5.81 11.38 11.08
C THR A 369 -6.02 12.71 11.81
N CYS A 370 -7.27 13.12 12.02
CA CYS A 370 -7.62 14.38 12.69
C CYS A 370 -7.14 14.44 14.15
N LEU A 371 -7.00 13.29 14.82
CA LEU A 371 -6.50 13.19 16.19
C LEU A 371 -4.98 12.95 16.26
N GLY A 372 -4.29 12.82 15.12
CA GLY A 372 -2.87 12.48 15.08
C GLY A 372 -2.55 11.12 15.69
N LEU A 373 -3.49 10.17 15.58
CA LEU A 373 -3.37 8.80 16.08
C LEU A 373 -2.90 7.83 14.97
N PRO A 374 -2.43 6.62 15.33
CA PRO A 374 -1.97 5.63 14.34
C PRO A 374 -3.06 5.29 13.34
N VAL A 375 -2.76 5.44 12.04
CA VAL A 375 -3.67 5.09 10.94
C VAL A 375 -3.18 3.77 10.32
N THR A 376 -4.04 2.75 10.31
CA THR A 376 -3.79 1.54 9.53
C THR A 376 -4.11 1.82 8.07
N LEU A 377 -3.13 1.59 7.19
CA LEU A 377 -3.33 1.78 5.75
C LEU A 377 -4.31 0.72 5.19
N GLY A 378 -4.95 1.05 4.09
CA GLY A 378 -5.69 0.10 3.26
C GLY A 378 -4.76 -0.65 2.31
N GLY A 379 -5.28 -1.65 1.59
CA GLY A 379 -4.46 -2.48 0.70
C GLY A 379 -3.89 -1.72 -0.50
N THR A 380 -4.50 -0.59 -0.85
CA THR A 380 -4.22 0.18 -2.06
C THR A 380 -4.34 1.68 -1.81
N SER A 381 -3.90 2.48 -2.77
CA SER A 381 -3.89 3.94 -2.75
C SER A 381 -3.15 4.50 -1.54
N ASN A 382 -2.03 3.84 -1.25
CA ASN A 382 -1.07 4.18 -0.21
C ASN A 382 0.05 5.01 -0.84
N HIS A 383 -0.06 6.33 -0.77
CA HIS A 383 0.88 7.25 -1.36
C HIS A 383 1.97 7.58 -0.35
N CYS A 384 3.19 7.10 -0.57
CA CYS A 384 4.28 7.24 0.38
C CYS A 384 5.47 7.95 -0.24
N ARG A 385 6.22 8.71 0.57
CA ARG A 385 7.56 9.15 0.19
C ARG A 385 8.50 7.95 0.12
N ALA A 386 9.17 7.76 -1.02
CA ALA A 386 10.04 6.61 -1.28
C ALA A 386 11.17 6.48 -0.24
N LYS A 387 11.74 7.61 0.19
CA LYS A 387 12.79 7.66 1.22
C LYS A 387 12.29 7.12 2.56
N MET A 388 11.07 7.47 2.97
CA MET A 388 10.48 6.95 4.20
C MET A 388 10.26 5.43 4.09
N LEU A 389 9.64 4.95 3.00
CA LEU A 389 9.43 3.50 2.81
C LEU A 389 10.74 2.70 2.92
N LYS A 390 11.81 3.22 2.30
CA LYS A 390 13.15 2.62 2.38
C LYS A 390 13.68 2.61 3.80
N SER A 391 13.50 3.69 4.56
CA SER A 391 13.95 3.77 5.96
C SER A 391 13.23 2.82 6.91
N LEU A 392 11.99 2.43 6.59
CA LEU A 392 11.19 1.50 7.38
C LEU A 392 11.37 0.03 6.96
N GLY A 393 12.21 -0.22 5.96
CA GLY A 393 12.42 -1.54 5.39
C GLY A 393 11.25 -2.08 4.56
N TYR A 394 10.50 -1.18 3.91
CA TYR A 394 9.38 -1.48 3.00
C TYR A 394 8.21 -2.21 3.68
N TRP A 395 7.66 -3.26 3.05
CA TRP A 395 6.54 -4.05 3.57
C TRP A 395 7.02 -5.34 4.26
N ASP A 396 6.31 -5.81 5.27
CA ASP A 396 6.56 -7.13 5.87
C ASP A 396 6.05 -8.24 4.93
N ALA A 397 6.97 -9.03 4.37
CA ALA A 397 6.66 -10.12 3.44
C ALA A 397 5.81 -11.25 4.05
N TYR A 398 5.74 -11.34 5.38
CA TYR A 398 5.05 -12.40 6.11
C TYR A 398 3.74 -11.94 6.78
N ASN A 399 3.46 -10.64 6.82
CA ASN A 399 2.20 -10.15 7.35
C ASN A 399 1.10 -10.21 6.27
N VAL A 400 -0.06 -10.80 6.58
CA VAL A 400 -1.17 -10.93 5.61
C VAL A 400 -2.02 -9.66 5.46
N THR A 401 -1.70 -8.63 6.27
CA THR A 401 -2.14 -7.23 6.18
C THR A 401 -0.90 -6.34 6.32
N GLU A 402 -0.03 -6.41 5.31
CA GLU A 402 1.22 -5.65 5.22
C GLU A 402 1.02 -4.13 5.24
N ASP A 403 -0.16 -3.70 4.82
CA ASP A 403 -0.65 -2.32 4.80
C ASP A 403 -0.88 -1.78 6.21
N ALA A 404 -1.67 -2.49 7.01
CA ALA A 404 -1.94 -2.14 8.40
C ALA A 404 -0.66 -2.15 9.24
N ASP A 405 0.23 -3.12 8.98
CA ASP A 405 1.57 -3.18 9.58
C ASP A 405 2.44 -1.97 9.22
N LEU A 406 2.51 -1.63 7.92
CA LEU A 406 3.25 -0.46 7.47
C LEU A 406 2.70 0.83 8.08
N GLY A 407 1.38 1.01 8.14
CA GLY A 407 0.75 2.16 8.79
C GLY A 407 1.16 2.32 10.25
N LEU A 408 1.26 1.21 10.98
CA LEU A 408 1.73 1.23 12.36
C LEU A 408 3.25 1.50 12.46
N ARG A 409 4.07 0.93 11.59
CA ARG A 409 5.52 1.22 11.55
C ARG A 409 5.82 2.68 11.20
N ILE A 410 5.04 3.29 10.32
CA ILE A 410 5.11 4.74 10.02
C ILE A 410 4.92 5.54 11.31
N TYR A 411 3.87 5.22 12.08
CA TYR A 411 3.59 5.89 13.35
C TYR A 411 4.67 5.66 14.41
N ILE A 412 5.17 4.42 14.53
CA ILE A 412 6.23 4.07 15.47
C ILE A 412 7.52 4.84 15.18
N ALA A 413 7.82 5.09 13.90
CA ALA A 413 8.96 5.90 13.48
C ALA A 413 8.78 7.41 13.71
N GLY A 414 7.64 7.84 14.27
CA GLY A 414 7.33 9.25 14.55
C GLY A 414 6.76 10.01 13.35
N PHE A 415 6.41 9.32 12.27
CA PHE A 415 5.75 9.92 11.11
C PHE A 415 4.23 9.81 11.21
N LYS A 416 3.53 10.57 10.37
CA LYS A 416 2.07 10.60 10.28
C LYS A 416 1.57 10.18 8.91
N THR A 417 0.33 9.72 8.92
CA THR A 417 -0.45 9.41 7.73
C THR A 417 -1.66 10.32 7.69
N ALA A 418 -1.95 10.91 6.53
CA ALA A 418 -3.19 11.63 6.29
C ALA A 418 -4.16 10.80 5.45
N VAL A 419 -5.46 10.86 5.74
CA VAL A 419 -6.51 10.37 4.85
C VAL A 419 -7.11 11.55 4.10
N ILE A 420 -7.17 11.48 2.76
CA ILE A 420 -7.61 12.57 1.90
C ILE A 420 -8.96 12.27 1.23
N ASP A 421 -9.63 13.30 0.72
CA ASP A 421 -10.88 13.17 -0.01
C ASP A 421 -10.64 12.87 -1.50
N SER A 422 -10.17 11.65 -1.75
CA SER A 422 -10.13 11.06 -3.09
C SER A 422 -10.43 9.58 -2.99
N TYR A 423 -11.14 9.03 -3.96
CA TYR A 423 -11.49 7.62 -3.97
C TYR A 423 -10.68 6.82 -4.99
N THR A 424 -10.41 5.58 -4.61
CA THR A 424 -10.15 4.49 -5.54
C THR A 424 -11.30 3.49 -5.45
N TYR A 425 -11.84 3.15 -6.62
CA TYR A 425 -12.94 2.21 -6.74
C TYR A 425 -12.42 0.84 -7.14
N GLY A 426 -12.50 -0.12 -6.22
CA GLY A 426 -12.17 -1.52 -6.48
C GLY A 426 -13.41 -2.40 -6.71
N GLU A 427 -13.21 -3.71 -6.81
CA GLU A 427 -14.28 -4.71 -6.96
C GLU A 427 -14.67 -5.31 -5.59
N ALA A 428 -15.94 -5.14 -5.19
CA ALA A 428 -16.49 -5.82 -4.02
C ALA A 428 -16.73 -7.30 -4.31
N VAL A 429 -16.55 -8.13 -3.29
CA VAL A 429 -16.85 -9.56 -3.38
C VAL A 429 -18.37 -9.77 -3.44
N ILE A 430 -18.81 -10.58 -4.40
CA ILE A 430 -20.24 -10.75 -4.68
C ILE A 430 -20.90 -11.89 -3.91
N ASP A 431 -20.12 -12.79 -3.29
CA ASP A 431 -20.61 -13.97 -2.59
C ASP A 431 -20.01 -14.13 -1.17
N CYS A 432 -20.75 -14.85 -0.32
CA CYS A 432 -20.37 -15.03 1.09
C CYS A 432 -19.07 -15.83 1.28
N LYS A 433 -18.72 -16.76 0.39
CA LYS A 433 -17.51 -17.58 0.51
C LYS A 433 -16.27 -16.72 0.24
N GLY A 434 -16.30 -15.93 -0.83
CA GLY A 434 -15.26 -14.95 -1.12
C GLY A 434 -15.12 -13.92 0.00
N TRP A 435 -16.26 -13.41 0.51
CA TRP A 435 -16.28 -12.50 1.65
C TRP A 435 -15.62 -13.11 2.89
N LEU A 436 -15.97 -14.36 3.26
CA LEU A 436 -15.37 -15.05 4.41
C LEU A 436 -13.86 -15.24 4.26
N HIS A 437 -13.36 -15.56 3.06
CA HIS A 437 -11.93 -15.65 2.80
C HIS A 437 -11.22 -14.32 3.00
N GLN A 438 -11.79 -13.23 2.46
CA GLN A 438 -11.24 -11.89 2.59
C GLN A 438 -11.21 -11.44 4.06
N ARG A 439 -12.35 -11.54 4.77
CA ARG A 439 -12.47 -11.04 6.14
C ARG A 439 -11.67 -11.84 7.16
N SER A 440 -11.64 -13.16 7.02
CA SER A 440 -10.78 -13.98 7.88
C SER A 440 -9.29 -13.67 7.69
N ARG A 441 -8.85 -13.35 6.46
CA ARG A 441 -7.47 -12.88 6.21
C ARG A 441 -7.20 -11.57 6.93
N TRP A 442 -8.10 -10.59 6.82
CA TRP A 442 -7.91 -9.29 7.47
C TRP A 442 -7.88 -9.42 8.99
N ILE A 443 -8.87 -10.08 9.59
CA ILE A 443 -8.91 -10.33 11.04
C ILE A 443 -7.61 -10.99 11.52
N LYS A 444 -7.15 -12.03 10.79
CA LYS A 444 -5.88 -12.69 11.07
C LYS A 444 -4.70 -11.70 11.03
N GLY A 445 -4.61 -10.90 9.99
CA GLY A 445 -3.54 -9.91 9.83
C GLY A 445 -3.56 -8.81 10.89
N PHE A 446 -4.72 -8.27 11.24
CA PHE A 446 -4.84 -7.28 12.33
C PHE A 446 -4.34 -7.86 13.67
N ILE A 447 -4.63 -9.14 13.95
CA ILE A 447 -4.09 -9.84 15.11
C ILE A 447 -2.57 -10.01 15.00
N GLN A 448 -2.04 -10.39 13.82
CA GLN A 448 -0.60 -10.47 13.57
C GLN A 448 0.09 -9.13 13.83
N THR A 449 -0.36 -8.05 13.19
CA THR A 449 0.15 -6.68 13.35
C THR A 449 0.14 -6.23 14.80
N SER A 450 -0.92 -6.56 15.55
CA SER A 450 -1.01 -6.24 16.97
C SER A 450 0.04 -6.98 17.81
N PHE A 451 0.34 -8.23 17.49
CA PHE A 451 1.40 -8.99 18.17
C PHE A 451 2.81 -8.55 17.77
N VAL A 452 3.01 -8.18 16.51
CA VAL A 452 4.24 -7.51 16.05
C VAL A 452 4.43 -6.20 16.82
N PHE A 453 3.37 -5.40 17.01
CA PHE A 453 3.46 -4.20 17.85
C PHE A 453 3.87 -4.52 19.28
N MET A 454 3.28 -5.54 19.90
CA MET A 454 3.57 -5.91 21.29
C MET A 454 5.00 -6.41 21.51
N SER A 455 5.66 -6.92 20.45
CA SER A 455 7.06 -7.37 20.54
C SER A 455 8.07 -6.22 20.47
N TYR A 456 7.66 -5.01 20.09
CA TYR A 456 8.51 -3.83 20.26
C TYR A 456 8.85 -3.59 21.74
N ASN A 457 10.07 -3.10 21.95
CA ASN A 457 10.57 -2.74 23.27
C ASN A 457 9.59 -1.80 23.99
N LYS A 458 9.37 -2.03 25.30
CA LYS A 458 8.51 -1.21 26.15
C LYS A 458 8.84 0.28 26.07
N ASN A 459 10.12 0.64 25.92
CA ASN A 459 10.54 2.04 25.77
C ASN A 459 10.00 2.68 24.48
N ILE A 460 10.00 1.94 23.36
CA ILE A 460 9.42 2.42 22.10
C ILE A 460 7.92 2.61 22.28
N ARG A 461 7.23 1.60 22.82
CA ARG A 461 5.77 1.68 23.05
C ARG A 461 5.39 2.82 23.99
N ASN A 462 6.14 3.03 25.07
CA ASN A 462 5.88 4.12 26.01
C ASN A 462 6.05 5.51 25.38
N ARG A 463 7.02 5.68 24.46
CA ARG A 463 7.25 6.95 23.74
C ARG A 463 6.08 7.38 22.87
N LEU A 464 5.26 6.44 22.40
CA LEU A 464 4.04 6.75 21.63
C LEU A 464 2.95 7.43 22.47
N GLY A 465 3.06 7.35 23.80
CA GLY A 465 2.07 7.89 24.72
C GLY A 465 0.87 6.97 24.91
N LEU A 466 0.11 7.23 25.98
CA LEU A 466 -1.00 6.38 26.41
C LEU A 466 -2.12 6.32 25.37
N CYS A 467 -2.48 7.45 24.76
CA CYS A 467 -3.55 7.53 23.77
C CYS A 467 -3.28 6.65 22.54
N ALA A 468 -2.06 6.67 22.01
CA ALA A 468 -1.68 5.84 20.87
C ALA A 468 -1.72 4.34 21.22
N ASN A 469 -1.20 3.96 22.39
CA ASN A 469 -1.26 2.56 22.85
C ASN A 469 -2.69 2.08 23.04
N ILE A 470 -3.56 2.88 23.67
CA ILE A 470 -4.99 2.57 23.82
C ILE A 470 -5.64 2.43 22.44
N CYS A 471 -5.35 3.35 21.52
CA CYS A 471 -5.85 3.30 20.16
C CYS A 471 -5.43 2.01 19.44
N ILE A 472 -4.16 1.61 19.51
CA ILE A 472 -3.67 0.37 18.89
C ILE A 472 -4.37 -0.85 19.52
N CYS A 473 -4.44 -0.91 20.84
CA CYS A 473 -5.09 -2.01 21.54
C CYS A 473 -6.59 -2.11 21.24
N LEU A 474 -7.33 -0.99 21.25
CA LEU A 474 -8.78 -1.01 21.03
C LEU A 474 -9.13 -1.09 19.55
N PHE A 475 -8.54 -0.24 18.72
CA PHE A 475 -8.92 -0.11 17.31
C PHE A 475 -8.37 -1.24 16.44
N ILE A 476 -7.10 -1.64 16.65
CA ILE A 476 -6.43 -2.63 15.79
C ILE A 476 -6.62 -4.05 16.36
N LEU A 477 -6.30 -4.27 17.64
CA LEU A 477 -6.39 -5.60 18.25
C LEU A 477 -7.82 -5.98 18.67
N PHE A 478 -8.51 -5.10 19.40
CA PHE A 478 -9.78 -5.49 20.02
C PHE A 478 -10.93 -5.55 18.99
N SER A 479 -10.94 -4.71 17.96
CA SER A 479 -11.93 -4.78 16.86
C SER A 479 -12.12 -6.21 16.28
N PRO A 480 -11.08 -6.93 15.84
CA PRO A 480 -11.23 -8.30 15.36
C PRO A 480 -11.61 -9.29 16.47
N LEU A 481 -11.13 -9.08 17.70
CA LEU A 481 -11.43 -9.98 18.82
C LEU A 481 -12.87 -9.86 19.31
N MET A 482 -13.51 -8.70 19.17
CA MET A 482 -14.90 -8.49 19.57
C MET A 482 -15.82 -9.54 18.95
N PHE A 483 -15.65 -9.86 17.67
CA PHE A 483 -16.51 -10.84 17.01
C PHE A 483 -16.36 -12.27 17.57
N LEU A 484 -15.21 -12.62 18.16
CA LEU A 484 -15.01 -13.91 18.84
C LEU A 484 -15.81 -14.01 20.15
N PHE A 485 -16.02 -12.89 20.81
CA PHE A 485 -16.66 -12.86 22.13
C PHE A 485 -18.17 -12.71 22.05
N ILE A 486 -18.74 -12.32 20.90
CA ILE A 486 -20.20 -12.18 20.73
C ILE A 486 -20.97 -13.43 21.15
N PRO A 487 -20.64 -14.67 20.72
CA PRO A 487 -21.41 -15.85 21.12
C PRO A 487 -21.33 -16.14 22.63
N LEU A 488 -20.14 -15.99 23.22
CA LEU A 488 -19.93 -16.15 24.66
C LEU A 488 -20.75 -15.13 25.44
N TRP A 489 -20.81 -13.90 24.91
CA TRP A 489 -21.57 -12.80 25.48
C TRP A 489 -23.07 -13.05 25.43
N LEU A 490 -23.61 -13.50 24.29
CA LEU A 490 -25.02 -13.88 24.13
C LEU A 490 -25.43 -15.02 25.06
N ILE A 491 -24.61 -16.07 25.16
CA ILE A 491 -24.86 -17.20 26.06
C ILE A 491 -24.85 -16.72 27.52
N SER A 492 -23.91 -15.85 27.91
CA SER A 492 -23.84 -15.33 29.28
C SER A 492 -25.09 -14.53 29.68
N GLY A 493 -25.64 -13.71 28.78
CA GLY A 493 -26.83 -12.92 29.03
C GLY A 493 -28.12 -13.75 29.13
N ILE A 494 -28.17 -14.90 28.45
CA ILE A 494 -29.29 -15.86 28.57
C ILE A 494 -29.24 -16.59 29.92
N ILE A 495 -28.06 -17.00 30.37
CA ILE A 495 -27.88 -17.76 31.61
C ILE A 495 -28.10 -16.88 32.85
N ASP A 496 -27.67 -15.62 32.82
CA ASP A 496 -27.67 -14.72 33.99
C ASP A 496 -28.72 -13.58 33.87
N ASN A 497 -29.89 -13.86 33.31
CA ASN A 497 -30.88 -12.83 32.97
C ASN A 497 -31.42 -12.06 34.19
N ASP A 498 -31.27 -12.62 35.40
CA ASP A 498 -31.79 -12.07 36.67
C ASP A 498 -30.76 -11.25 37.49
N CYS A 499 -29.51 -11.13 37.03
CA CYS A 499 -28.51 -10.31 37.72
C CYS A 499 -28.33 -8.94 37.07
N THR A 500 -27.97 -7.93 37.88
CA THR A 500 -27.73 -6.55 37.44
C THR A 500 -26.68 -6.45 36.32
N LEU A 501 -25.69 -7.35 36.36
CA LEU A 501 -24.69 -7.47 35.31
C LEU A 501 -25.33 -7.96 33.99
N GLY A 502 -26.24 -8.95 34.06
CA GLY A 502 -27.16 -9.41 33.01
C GLY A 502 -27.81 -8.26 32.24
N THR A 503 -28.45 -7.36 32.98
CA THR A 503 -29.15 -6.21 32.42
C THR A 503 -28.20 -5.20 31.78
N ILE A 504 -27.07 -4.90 32.42
CA ILE A 504 -26.02 -4.03 31.84
C ILE A 504 -25.48 -4.65 30.54
N LEU A 505 -25.37 -5.99 30.46
CA LEU A 505 -24.94 -6.68 29.24
C LEU A 505 -25.88 -6.35 28.06
N TRP A 506 -27.18 -6.49 28.27
CA TRP A 506 -28.19 -6.18 27.26
C TRP A 506 -28.16 -4.70 26.83
N TYR A 507 -28.05 -3.76 27.77
CA TYR A 507 -27.99 -2.33 27.43
C TYR A 507 -26.76 -1.97 26.60
N ASN A 508 -25.58 -2.49 26.94
CA ASN A 508 -24.37 -2.27 26.15
C ASN A 508 -24.51 -2.84 24.73
N MET A 509 -25.16 -3.99 24.57
CA MET A 509 -25.41 -4.57 23.24
C MET A 509 -26.39 -3.73 22.43
N LEU A 510 -27.50 -3.31 23.04
CA LEU A 510 -28.48 -2.45 22.40
C LEU A 510 -27.87 -1.09 22.01
N PHE A 511 -27.06 -0.51 22.89
CA PHE A 511 -26.30 0.70 22.59
C PHE A 511 -25.35 0.47 21.41
N ALA A 512 -24.60 -0.66 21.42
CA ALA A 512 -23.67 -1.00 20.34
C ALA A 512 -24.34 -1.16 18.98
N LEU A 513 -25.46 -1.87 18.96
CA LEU A 513 -26.29 -2.03 17.76
C LEU A 513 -26.84 -0.67 17.32
N ALA A 514 -27.46 0.08 18.23
CA ALA A 514 -28.09 1.36 17.92
C ALA A 514 -27.09 2.36 17.31
N TYR A 515 -25.92 2.54 17.92
CA TYR A 515 -24.95 3.51 17.38
C TYR A 515 -24.38 3.04 16.04
N MET A 516 -24.10 1.73 15.88
CA MET A 516 -23.62 1.19 14.61
C MET A 516 -24.64 1.34 13.49
N HIS A 517 -25.94 1.17 13.79
CA HIS A 517 -27.04 1.44 12.86
C HIS A 517 -27.13 2.91 12.46
N VAL A 518 -27.01 3.83 13.42
CA VAL A 518 -27.03 5.27 13.11
C VAL A 518 -25.85 5.65 12.23
N MET A 519 -24.65 5.16 12.53
CA MET A 519 -23.47 5.42 11.71
C MET A 519 -23.61 4.82 10.31
N SER A 520 -24.07 3.56 10.20
CA SER A 520 -24.23 2.90 8.90
C SER A 520 -25.27 3.61 8.03
N TRP A 521 -26.33 4.15 8.65
CA TRP A 521 -27.32 5.01 7.99
C TRP A 521 -26.70 6.32 7.46
N ILE A 522 -25.91 7.02 8.27
CA ILE A 522 -25.21 8.23 7.83
C ILE A 522 -24.21 7.92 6.69
N ALA A 523 -23.46 6.84 6.81
CA ALA A 523 -22.53 6.39 5.78
C ALA A 523 -23.26 6.06 4.45
N LEU A 524 -24.41 5.40 4.53
CA LEU A 524 -25.25 5.12 3.36
C LEU A 524 -25.70 6.41 2.67
N CYS A 525 -26.15 7.40 3.44
CA CYS A 525 -26.60 8.67 2.88
C CYS A 525 -25.45 9.51 2.31
N ARG A 526 -24.25 9.40 2.88
CA ARG A 526 -23.03 9.93 2.29
C ARG A 526 -22.72 9.29 0.93
N ILE A 527 -22.78 7.96 0.82
CA ILE A 527 -22.55 7.24 -0.45
C ILE A 527 -23.55 7.66 -1.54
N LYS A 528 -24.78 8.03 -1.15
CA LYS A 528 -25.86 8.47 -2.04
C LYS A 528 -25.85 9.96 -2.35
N GLY A 529 -25.06 10.76 -1.64
CA GLY A 529 -25.06 12.22 -1.71
C GLY A 529 -26.30 12.88 -1.08
N HIS A 530 -27.48 12.26 -1.15
CA HIS A 530 -28.69 12.78 -0.54
C HIS A 530 -29.67 11.69 -0.05
N TRP A 531 -30.42 11.98 1.02
CA TRP A 531 -31.37 11.06 1.67
C TRP A 531 -32.58 10.72 0.79
N SER A 532 -32.92 11.57 -0.19
CA SER A 532 -34.05 11.36 -1.10
C SER A 532 -33.82 10.23 -2.13
N ASN A 533 -32.57 9.76 -2.28
CA ASN A 533 -32.17 8.82 -3.35
C ASN A 533 -32.06 7.37 -2.87
N LEU A 534 -32.77 7.03 -1.78
CA LEU A 534 -32.75 5.70 -1.16
C LEU A 534 -33.65 4.72 -1.92
N THR A 535 -33.14 3.52 -2.12
CA THR A 535 -33.85 2.41 -2.79
C THR A 535 -34.34 1.38 -1.78
N LEU A 536 -35.18 0.44 -2.22
CA LEU A 536 -35.58 -0.70 -1.38
C LEU A 536 -34.36 -1.53 -0.91
N GLN A 537 -33.35 -1.69 -1.76
CA GLN A 537 -32.10 -2.38 -1.39
C GLN A 537 -31.36 -1.67 -0.25
N ASP A 538 -31.38 -0.34 -0.22
CA ASP A 538 -30.77 0.47 0.84
C ASP A 538 -31.47 0.23 2.19
N LEU A 539 -32.81 0.19 2.19
CA LEU A 539 -33.62 -0.15 3.36
C LEU A 539 -33.37 -1.60 3.83
N LEU A 540 -33.25 -2.56 2.90
CA LEU A 540 -32.91 -3.94 3.23
C LEU A 540 -31.53 -4.05 3.89
N CYS A 541 -30.54 -3.29 3.41
CA CYS A 541 -29.21 -3.27 4.03
C CYS A 541 -29.26 -2.75 5.47
N PHE A 542 -30.08 -1.73 5.74
CA PHE A 542 -30.28 -1.21 7.09
C PHE A 542 -30.84 -2.29 8.05
N ILE A 543 -31.84 -3.06 7.59
CA ILE A 543 -32.45 -4.14 8.37
C ILE A 543 -31.49 -5.32 8.58
N ILE A 544 -30.73 -5.69 7.54
CA ILE A 544 -29.86 -6.88 7.52
C ILE A 544 -28.50 -6.61 8.20
N TRP A 545 -28.14 -5.35 8.48
CA TRP A 545 -26.85 -4.98 9.08
C TRP A 545 -26.43 -5.82 10.33
N PRO A 546 -27.33 -6.12 11.30
CA PRO A 546 -26.98 -6.98 12.43
C PRO A 546 -26.66 -8.41 12.02
N LEU A 547 -27.40 -8.95 11.04
CA LEU A 547 -27.18 -10.29 10.50
C LEU A 547 -25.86 -10.35 9.71
N TYR A 548 -25.53 -9.30 8.96
CA TYR A 548 -24.22 -9.15 8.32
C TYR A 548 -23.08 -9.18 9.33
N SER A 549 -23.28 -8.58 10.51
CA SER A 549 -22.29 -8.62 11.60
C SER A 549 -22.05 -10.03 12.13
N MET A 550 -23.00 -10.96 12.01
CA MET A 550 -22.80 -12.38 12.39
C MET A 550 -21.83 -13.11 11.46
N LEU A 551 -21.69 -12.70 10.19
CA LEU A 551 -20.68 -13.28 9.30
C LEU A 551 -19.26 -13.02 9.81
N HIS A 552 -19.03 -11.89 10.50
CA HIS A 552 -17.75 -11.57 11.10
C HIS A 552 -17.37 -12.53 12.23
N VAL A 553 -18.36 -13.08 12.96
CA VAL A 553 -18.13 -14.11 13.99
C VAL A 553 -17.49 -15.33 13.35
N ILE A 554 -18.10 -15.85 12.27
CA ILE A 554 -17.59 -17.01 11.52
C ILE A 554 -16.20 -16.73 10.96
N ALA A 555 -16.00 -15.55 10.35
CA ALA A 555 -14.71 -15.12 9.83
C ALA A 555 -13.63 -15.08 10.92
N SER A 556 -14.00 -14.70 12.14
CA SER A 556 -13.06 -14.55 13.27
C SER A 556 -12.59 -15.90 13.80
N TYR A 557 -13.49 -16.87 13.98
CA TYR A 557 -13.08 -18.23 14.38
C TYR A 557 -12.18 -18.87 13.30
N LYS A 558 -12.52 -18.69 12.02
CA LYS A 558 -11.66 -19.11 10.91
C LYS A 558 -10.29 -18.43 10.95
N ALA A 559 -10.24 -17.14 11.25
CA ALA A 559 -8.99 -16.37 11.35
C ALA A 559 -8.07 -16.89 12.46
N ILE A 560 -8.60 -17.16 13.66
CA ILE A 560 -7.83 -17.72 14.78
C ILE A 560 -7.30 -19.12 14.44
N PHE A 561 -8.14 -19.98 13.85
CA PHE A 561 -7.70 -21.30 13.41
C PHE A 561 -6.56 -21.19 12.39
N GLU A 562 -6.70 -20.35 11.38
CA GLU A 562 -5.64 -20.14 10.38
C GLU A 562 -4.38 -19.48 10.97
N LEU A 563 -4.50 -18.61 11.95
CA LEU A 563 -3.36 -18.00 12.62
C LEU A 563 -2.47 -19.06 13.27
N CYS A 564 -3.07 -20.11 13.86
CA CYS A 564 -2.34 -21.21 14.48
C CYS A 564 -1.76 -22.19 13.46
N VAL A 565 -2.50 -22.55 12.40
CA VAL A 565 -2.12 -23.63 11.48
C VAL A 565 -1.35 -23.13 10.26
N LYS A 566 -1.73 -21.96 9.73
CA LYS A 566 -1.21 -21.39 8.47
C LYS A 566 -1.10 -19.85 8.57
N PRO A 567 -0.27 -19.31 9.48
CA PRO A 567 -0.23 -17.87 9.80
C PRO A 567 0.04 -17.01 8.57
N PHE A 568 0.94 -17.45 7.69
CA PHE A 568 1.38 -16.69 6.52
C PHE A 568 0.59 -17.00 5.24
N LYS A 569 -0.47 -17.83 5.34
CA LYS A 569 -1.27 -18.18 4.16
C LYS A 569 -2.09 -16.98 3.70
N TRP A 570 -1.85 -16.56 2.47
CA TRP A 570 -2.60 -15.54 1.77
C TRP A 570 -3.82 -16.16 1.06
N ASN A 571 -5.01 -16.05 1.66
CA ASN A 571 -6.25 -16.39 0.96
C ASN A 571 -6.61 -15.24 0.02
N LYS A 572 -6.17 -15.33 -1.24
CA LYS A 572 -6.42 -14.31 -2.25
C LYS A 572 -7.91 -14.26 -2.61
N THR A 573 -8.44 -13.06 -2.78
CA THR A 573 -9.79 -12.82 -3.31
C THR A 573 -9.76 -13.03 -4.82
N LYS A 574 -10.78 -13.67 -5.39
CA LYS A 574 -10.92 -13.76 -6.84
C LYS A 574 -11.61 -12.49 -7.35
N HIS A 575 -10.98 -11.80 -8.30
CA HIS A 575 -11.52 -10.62 -8.97
C HIS A 575 -11.99 -10.98 -10.39
N GLY A 576 -12.72 -10.07 -11.04
CA GLY A 576 -13.27 -10.28 -12.39
C GLY A 576 -14.54 -11.12 -12.42
N VAL A 577 -15.30 -11.12 -11.31
CA VAL A 577 -16.55 -11.89 -11.19
C VAL A 577 -17.80 -11.01 -11.23
N SER A 578 -17.64 -9.71 -10.95
CA SER A 578 -18.69 -8.69 -11.08
C SER A 578 -19.24 -8.63 -12.50
N ARG A 579 -20.58 -8.49 -12.60
CA ARG A 579 -21.26 -8.20 -13.88
C ARG A 579 -21.21 -6.73 -14.26
N ILE A 580 -20.87 -5.87 -13.30
CA ILE A 580 -20.71 -4.43 -13.50
C ILE A 580 -19.25 -4.17 -13.90
N ASN A 581 -19.05 -3.39 -14.96
CA ASN A 581 -17.74 -2.92 -15.38
C ASN A 581 -17.52 -1.47 -14.92
N ILE A 582 -16.26 -1.10 -14.76
CA ILE A 582 -15.81 0.28 -14.58
C ILE A 582 -15.95 0.98 -15.94
N ASN A 583 -17.11 1.58 -16.22
CA ASN A 583 -17.30 2.45 -17.39
C ASN A 583 -17.35 3.90 -16.94
#